data_AF-A0A0F0CN95-F1
#
_entry.id   AF-A0A0F0CN95-F1
#
_cell.length_a   1.000
_cell.length_b   1.000
_cell.length_c   1.000
_cell.angle_alpha   90.00
_cell.angle_beta   90.00
_cell.angle_gamma   90.00
#
_symmetry.space_group_name_H-M   'P 1'
#
loop_
_entity.id
_entity.type
_entity.pdbx_description
1 polymer ?
#
loop_
_entity_poly.entity_id
_entity_poly.type
_entity_poly.pdbx_seq_one_letter_code
_entity_poly.pdbx_strand_id
1 'polypeptide(L)' 'MVIPPKYAVSMVVETLKKNTSRHMSKKFRFLKEVYWDNEGIWSKGFFVSTVGIDEAIICRYIQSQEKEDTGQTKFEF' A
#
# COMPACT_ATOMS: atom_id res chain seq x y z
N MET A 1 8.84 5.72 -1.44
CA MET A 1 7.38 5.53 -1.29
C MET A 1 7.08 5.55 0.20
N VAL A 2 6.14 6.38 0.64
CA VAL A 2 5.75 6.49 2.06
C VAL A 2 4.42 5.77 2.22
N ILE A 3 4.37 4.76 3.11
CA ILE A 3 3.13 4.08 3.48
C ILE A 3 2.71 4.60 4.85
N PRO A 4 1.53 5.22 4.99
CA PRO A 4 0.99 5.54 6.30
C PRO A 4 0.88 4.28 7.16
N PRO A 5 1.27 4.32 8.45
CA PRO A 5 1.35 3.13 9.30
C PRO A 5 -0.02 2.48 9.56
N LYS A 6 -1.13 3.19 9.33
CA LYS A 6 -2.49 2.62 9.34
C LYS A 6 -2.73 1.54 8.27
N TYR A 7 -1.89 1.47 7.24
CA TYR A 7 -2.01 0.46 6.17
C TYR A 7 -0.92 -0.60 6.31
N ALA A 8 -1.34 -1.86 6.23
CA ALA A 8 -0.40 -2.97 6.11
C ALA A 8 0.38 -2.87 4.79
N VAL A 9 1.70 -3.03 4.86
CA VAL A 9 2.58 -3.00 3.67
C VAL A 9 2.14 -4.02 2.61
N SER A 10 1.73 -5.21 3.04
CA SER A 10 1.22 -6.28 2.18
C SER A 10 0.01 -5.84 1.36
N MET A 11 -0.96 -5.17 1.99
CA MET A 11 -2.16 -4.65 1.32
C MET A 11 -1.80 -3.64 0.22
N VAL A 12 -0.86 -2.75 0.51
CA VAL A 12 -0.43 -1.74 -0.47
C VAL A 12 0.27 -2.39 -1.66
N VAL A 13 1.19 -3.32 -1.40
CA VAL A 13 1.93 -4.03 -2.47
C VAL A 13 0.98 -4.90 -3.30
N GLU A 14 0.04 -5.60 -2.69
CA GLU A 14 -0.99 -6.37 -3.40
C GLU A 14 -1.81 -5.46 -4.33
N THR A 15 -2.26 -4.31 -3.81
CA THR A 15 -3.03 -3.33 -4.57
C THR A 15 -2.23 -2.81 -5.77
N LEU A 16 -0.95 -2.50 -5.56
CA LEU A 16 -0.04 -2.06 -6.63
C LEU A 16 0.13 -3.15 -7.69
N LYS A 17 0.46 -4.38 -7.30
CA LYS A 17 0.64 -5.51 -8.23
C LYS A 17 -0.64 -5.79 -9.02
N LYS A 18 -1.81 -5.80 -8.37
CA LYS A 18 -3.10 -6.03 -9.01
C LYS A 18 -3.44 -4.94 -10.02
N ASN A 19 -3.31 -3.68 -9.63
CA ASN A 19 -3.65 -2.55 -10.49
C ASN A 19 -2.71 -2.44 -11.68
N THR A 20 -1.40 -2.61 -11.47
CA THR A 20 -0.41 -2.56 -12.55
C THR A 20 -0.56 -3.75 -13.50
N SER A 21 -0.76 -4.96 -12.98
CA SER A 21 -1.05 -6.15 -13.81
C SER A 21 -2.25 -5.89 -14.72
N ARG A 22 -3.37 -5.41 -14.15
CA ARG A 22 -4.58 -5.09 -14.94
C ARG A 22 -4.32 -4.01 -16.01
N HIS A 23 -3.57 -2.96 -15.68
CA HIS A 23 -3.26 -1.90 -16.65
C HIS A 23 -2.33 -2.40 -17.77
N MET A 24 -1.31 -3.17 -17.42
CA MET A 24 -0.37 -3.74 -18.38
C MET A 24 -1.08 -4.71 -19.34
N SER A 25 -1.90 -5.64 -18.83
CA SER A 25 -2.66 -6.56 -19.68
C SER A 25 -3.65 -5.86 -20.62
N LYS A 26 -4.18 -4.69 -20.23
CA LYS A 26 -5.05 -3.87 -21.09
C LYS A 26 -4.27 -3.12 -22.16
N LYS A 27 -3.12 -2.53 -21.79
CA LYS A 27 -2.30 -1.71 -22.68
C LYS A 27 -1.52 -2.56 -23.68
N PHE A 28 -1.01 -3.71 -23.24
CA PHE A 28 -0.12 -4.57 -24.01
C PHE A 28 -0.76 -5.95 -24.18
N ARG A 29 -1.51 -6.13 -25.27
CA ARG A 29 -2.26 -7.36 -25.53
C ARG A 29 -1.38 -8.61 -25.61
N PHE A 30 -0.14 -8.47 -26.12
CA PHE A 30 0.81 -9.58 -26.23
C PHE A 30 1.17 -10.21 -24.87
N LEU A 31 1.04 -9.48 -23.75
CA LEU A 31 1.30 -10.03 -22.42
C LEU A 31 0.33 -11.16 -22.06
N LYS A 32 -0.85 -11.24 -22.70
CA LYS A 32 -1.77 -12.37 -22.51
C LYS A 32 -1.25 -13.67 -23.09
N GLU A 33 -0.46 -13.59 -24.16
CA GLU A 33 0.16 -14.76 -24.80
C GLU A 33 1.40 -15.19 -24.01
N VAL A 34 2.12 -14.25 -23.41
CA VAL A 34 3.30 -14.53 -22.58
C VAL A 34 2.89 -15.12 -21.22
N TYR A 35 1.87 -14.56 -20.57
CA TYR A 35 1.39 -14.97 -19.24
C TYR A 35 0.05 -15.71 -19.34
N TRP A 36 0.00 -16.74 -20.18
CA TRP A 36 -1.22 -17.50 -20.51
C TRP A 36 -1.60 -18.55 -19.45
N ASP A 37 -0.67 -18.91 -18.56
CA ASP A 37 -0.76 -19.96 -17.55
C ASP A 37 -1.45 -19.51 -16.23
N ASN A 38 -2.07 -18.34 -16.22
CA ASN A 38 -2.67 -17.71 -15.03
C ASN A 38 -1.68 -17.47 -13.87
N GLU A 39 -0.36 -17.55 -14.07
CA GLU A 39 0.60 -17.21 -13.00
C GLU A 39 0.67 -15.71 -12.71
N GLY A 40 0.09 -14.89 -13.58
CA GLY A 40 0.02 -13.44 -13.44
C GLY A 40 1.35 -12.77 -13.77
N ILE A 41 1.31 -11.46 -13.99
CA ILE A 41 2.50 -10.70 -14.45
C ILE A 41 3.58 -10.60 -13.34
N TRP A 42 3.18 -10.71 -12.07
CA TRP A 42 4.08 -10.52 -10.93
C TRP A 42 4.14 -11.78 -10.09
N SER A 43 5.33 -12.07 -9.55
CA SER A 43 5.51 -13.14 -8.56
C SER A 43 4.67 -12.91 -7.30
N LYS A 44 4.26 -14.01 -6.64
CA LYS A 44 3.45 -13.97 -5.40
C LYS A 44 4.15 -13.20 -4.28
N GLY A 45 5.44 -13.46 -4.06
CA GLY A 45 6.24 -12.85 -2.99
C GLY A 45 6.62 -11.39 -3.26
N PHE A 46 6.94 -10.65 -2.19
CA PHE A 46 7.55 -9.32 -2.26
C PHE A 46 8.58 -9.18 -1.14
N PHE A 47 9.56 -8.30 -1.35
CA PHE A 47 10.56 -7.95 -0.36
C PHE A 47 10.41 -6.47 0.00
N VAL A 48 10.59 -6.14 1.27
CA VAL A 48 10.54 -4.76 1.76
C VAL A 48 11.62 -4.54 2.80
N SER A 49 12.24 -3.36 2.76
CA SER A 49 13.15 -2.87 3.78
C SER A 49 12.73 -1.45 4.17
N THR A 50 12.76 -1.13 5.46
CA THR A 50 12.45 0.19 5.99
C THR A 50 13.68 1.09 5.87
N VAL A 51 13.48 2.31 5.40
CA VAL A 51 14.56 3.32 5.29
C VAL A 51 14.03 4.64 5.86
N GLY A 52 14.79 5.27 6.75
CA GLY A 52 14.52 6.64 7.21
C GLY A 52 13.33 6.80 8.15
N ILE A 53 12.94 5.76 8.90
CA ILE A 53 12.04 5.95 10.06
C ILE A 53 12.93 6.36 11.24
N ASP A 54 12.80 7.61 11.66
CA ASP A 54 13.41 8.15 12.87
C ASP A 54 12.37 8.36 13.98
N GLU A 55 12.84 8.52 15.21
CA GLU A 55 11.99 8.74 16.39
C GLU A 55 11.13 10.00 16.25
N ALA A 56 11.65 11.05 15.61
CA ALA A 56 10.93 12.31 15.44
C ALA A 56 9.71 12.16 14.51
N ILE A 57 9.81 11.35 13.46
CA ILE A 57 8.71 11.02 12.55
C ILE A 57 7.64 10.21 13.28
N ILE A 58 8.04 9.25 14.13
CA ILE A 58 7.11 8.46 14.93
C ILE A 58 6.36 9.36 15.92
N CYS A 59 7.07 10.22 16.67
CA CYS A 59 6.45 11.17 17.60
C CYS A 59 5.46 12.11 16.91
N ARG A 60 5.84 12.67 15.74
CA ARG A 60 4.94 13.54 14.97
C ARG A 60 3.69 12.80 14.50
N TYR A 61 3.81 11.54 14.09
CA TYR A 61 2.68 10.72 13.70
C TYR A 61 1.71 10.50 14.88
N ILE A 62 2.22 10.11 16.05
CA ILE A 62 1.40 9.88 17.26
C ILE A 62 0.68 11.18 17.67
N GLN A 63 1.39 12.30 17.76
CA GLN A 63 0.80 13.59 18.11
C GLN A 63 -0.28 14.06 17.12
N SER A 64 -0.12 13.72 15.83
CA SER A 64 -1.11 14.05 14.81
C SER A 64 -2.34 13.15 14.91
N GLN A 65 -2.16 11.85 15.19
CA GLN A 65 -3.27 10.93 15.45
C GLN A 65 -4.08 11.34 16.67
N GLU A 66 -3.43 11.65 17.79
CA GLU A 66 -4.14 12.05 19.02
C GLU A 66 -5.04 13.26 18.77
N LYS A 67 -4.61 14.23 17.95
CA LYS A 67 -5.43 15.39 17.58
C LYS A 67 -6.63 15.02 16.72
N GLU A 68 -6.45 14.13 15.74
CA GLU A 68 -7.53 13.67 14.86
C GLU A 68 -8.56 12.83 15.64
N ASP A 69 -8.11 11.93 16.51
CA ASP A 69 -8.97 11.03 17.30
C ASP A 69 -9.73 11.79 18.39
N THR A 70 -9.11 12.79 19.03
CA THR A 70 -9.79 13.62 20.05
C THR A 70 -10.87 14.51 19.43
N GLY A 71 -10.69 14.94 18.17
CA GLY A 71 -11.68 15.74 17.43
C GLY A 71 -12.93 14.96 16.99
N GLN A 72 -12.87 13.62 16.98
CA GLN A 72 -14.00 12.75 16.61
C GLN A 72 -14.97 12.47 17.77
N THR A 73 -14.59 12.78 19.00
CA THR A 73 -15.47 12.63 20.18
C THR A 73 -16.40 13.84 20.32
N LYS A 74 -17.36 14.02 19.39
CA LYS A 74 -18.58 14.79 19.68
C LYS A 74 -19.64 13.79 20.12
N PHE A 75 -19.70 13.52 21.42
CA PHE A 75 -20.92 12.94 22.00
C PHE A 75 -22.00 14.02 21.94
N GLU A 76 -22.92 13.90 21.00
CA GLU A 76 -24.21 14.59 21.09
C GLU A 76 -25.00 13.92 22.22
N PHE A 77 -25.18 14.67 23.32
CA PHE A 77 -26.25 14.45 24.28
C PHE A 77 -27.42 15.37 23.94
#